data_AF-A0A2J5I6I1-F1
#
_entry.id   AF-A0A2J5I6I1-F1
#
_cell.length_a   1.000
_cell.length_b   1.000
_cell.length_c   1.000
_cell.angle_alpha   90.00
_cell.angle_beta   90.00
_cell.angle_gamma   90.00
#
_symmetry.space_group_name_H-M   'P 1'
#
loop_
_entity.id
_entity.type
_entity.pdbx_description
1 polymer ?
#
loop_
_entity_poly.entity_id
_entity_poly.type
_entity_poly.pdbx_seq_one_letter_code
_entity_poly.pdbx_strand_id
1 'polypeptide(L)'
;MSGDDLTEPYTTLSEQEKRWTITLTSMVTFISPVSANIYFPAMNQLAQDLGVSTTMINLSITTFMVVQGIAPLFVASLSDTYGRRPAIIVSLVIYLAVNIGLACQNSFQALMVLRCLQSLGSSIAAVVAASVAVDVVPRAERGRYMIYSTLGVTLGLALGPIIGGVLTQFFGWRSTFWFLVVFSGVMIVLLLLFVPETCRMVVGNGSISAPTWNQPVMEYIRRRAEQADTEVEDREEKLQMMSAKKRPRPLESVRLACQKENFAVISFVSLLFCGYTAVLSTLPSQLEAKYQFNALQIGLCYIPYGLGSLTSRWTVGKLIDWNFRRHAERCGVEVEKNRQAQLIDMPLEKVRLEITFPVLYACCVFIAGYGWLMNFKTHLSGPLVMLFFMAHLTSGATGTLITLLVDCNVTTPAAATAANNAFRCLLGAGSVAGAIPLIKVISIGWTATLIAGIWLLFSPILWLVFVYGHQYRKDKLKEKDFKQGV
;
A
#
# COMPACT_ATOMS: atom_id res chain seq x y z
N MET A 1 -23.50 -39.63 21.25
CA MET A 1 -23.32 -38.18 21.39
C MET A 1 -21.98 -37.83 20.75
N SER A 2 -22.03 -37.36 19.51
CA SER A 2 -20.88 -36.91 18.73
C SER A 2 -20.39 -35.57 19.28
N GLY A 3 -19.18 -35.55 19.81
CA GLY A 3 -18.48 -34.32 20.17
C GLY A 3 -18.02 -33.59 18.91
N ASP A 4 -18.92 -32.81 18.31
CA ASP A 4 -18.49 -31.66 17.53
C ASP A 4 -17.99 -30.62 18.53
N ASP A 5 -16.67 -30.52 18.67
CA ASP A 5 -16.03 -29.33 19.23
C ASP A 5 -16.52 -28.13 18.42
N LEU A 6 -17.50 -27.38 18.96
CA LEU A 6 -18.02 -26.13 18.44
C LEU A 6 -16.91 -25.08 18.44
N THR A 7 -16.01 -25.16 17.46
CA THR A 7 -15.04 -24.10 17.19
C THR A 7 -15.83 -22.89 16.69
N GLU A 8 -15.87 -21.83 17.49
CA GLU A 8 -16.59 -20.60 17.13
C GLU A 8 -16.17 -20.09 15.74
N PRO A 9 -17.12 -19.69 14.89
CA PRO A 9 -16.80 -19.21 13.56
C PRO A 9 -15.97 -17.92 13.65
N TYR A 10 -14.96 -17.80 12.78
CA TYR A 10 -14.04 -16.66 12.75
C TYR A 10 -14.73 -15.32 12.49
N THR A 11 -15.85 -15.35 11.75
CA THR A 11 -16.76 -14.22 11.55
C THR A 11 -18.20 -14.72 11.42
N THR A 12 -19.16 -13.93 11.92
CA THR A 12 -20.61 -14.18 11.76
C THR A 12 -21.17 -13.63 10.45
N LEU A 13 -20.38 -12.83 9.70
CA LEU A 13 -20.80 -12.27 8.41
C LEU A 13 -21.01 -13.38 7.38
N SER A 14 -22.11 -13.31 6.63
CA SER A 14 -22.36 -14.22 5.52
C SER A 14 -21.31 -14.07 4.41
N GLU A 15 -21.15 -15.09 3.56
CA GLU A 15 -20.21 -15.02 2.43
C GLU A 15 -20.47 -13.83 1.50
N GLN A 16 -21.74 -13.45 1.32
CA GLN A 16 -22.10 -12.29 0.50
C GLN A 16 -21.73 -10.98 1.19
N GLU A 17 -22.07 -10.80 2.47
CA GLU A 17 -21.71 -9.60 3.24
C GLU A 17 -20.19 -9.43 3.35
N LYS A 18 -19.46 -10.54 3.55
CA LYS A 18 -17.99 -10.55 3.53
C LYS A 18 -17.45 -10.05 2.19
N ARG A 19 -17.95 -10.59 1.06
CA ARG A 19 -17.52 -10.17 -0.29
C ARG A 19 -17.82 -8.69 -0.55
N TRP A 20 -19.03 -8.24 -0.23
CA TRP A 20 -19.44 -6.84 -0.41
C TRP A 20 -18.60 -5.89 0.43
N THR A 21 -18.40 -6.22 1.72
CA THR A 21 -17.56 -5.43 2.63
C THR A 21 -16.14 -5.30 2.11
N ILE A 22 -15.51 -6.41 1.70
CA ILE A 22 -14.14 -6.41 1.18
C ILE A 22 -14.04 -5.64 -0.14
N THR A 23 -15.03 -5.76 -1.02
CA THR A 23 -15.03 -5.03 -2.29
C THR A 23 -15.18 -3.51 -2.06
N LEU A 24 -16.08 -3.09 -1.18
CA LEU A 24 -16.27 -1.67 -0.85
C LEU A 24 -15.03 -1.09 -0.17
N THR A 25 -14.46 -1.78 0.82
CA THR A 25 -13.23 -1.31 1.48
C THR A 25 -12.03 -1.34 0.53
N SER A 26 -11.96 -2.31 -0.40
CA SER A 26 -10.97 -2.29 -1.48
C SER A 26 -11.12 -1.03 -2.35
N MET A 27 -12.34 -0.63 -2.72
CA MET A 27 -12.56 0.64 -3.44
C MET A 27 -12.18 1.87 -2.60
N VAL A 28 -12.26 1.82 -1.27
CA VAL A 28 -11.68 2.88 -0.41
C VAL A 28 -10.15 2.89 -0.51
N THR A 29 -9.49 1.74 -0.59
CA THR A 29 -8.02 1.68 -0.76
C THR A 29 -7.54 2.29 -2.08
N PHE A 30 -8.40 2.40 -3.10
CA PHE A 30 -8.11 3.10 -4.36
C PHE A 30 -7.76 4.58 -4.16
N ILE A 31 -8.33 5.22 -3.12
CA ILE A 31 -8.21 6.67 -2.87
C ILE A 31 -6.76 7.10 -2.65
N SER A 32 -5.97 6.34 -1.90
CA SER A 32 -4.58 6.72 -1.60
C SER A 32 -3.70 6.78 -2.87
N PRO A 33 -3.57 5.70 -3.67
CA PRO A 33 -2.77 5.74 -4.88
C PRO A 33 -3.40 6.61 -5.98
N VAL A 34 -4.72 6.65 -6.15
CA VAL A 34 -5.30 7.52 -7.18
C VAL A 34 -4.99 8.99 -6.88
N SER A 35 -5.06 9.43 -5.62
CA SER A 35 -4.75 10.82 -5.21
C SER A 35 -3.29 11.20 -5.46
N ALA A 36 -2.38 10.24 -5.33
CA ALA A 36 -0.97 10.45 -5.61
C ALA A 36 -0.72 10.57 -7.12
N ASN A 37 -1.32 9.68 -7.92
CA ASN A 37 -0.95 9.52 -9.33
C ASN A 37 -1.79 10.34 -10.32
N ILE A 38 -3.04 10.67 -9.98
CA ILE A 38 -3.91 11.54 -10.79
C ILE A 38 -3.32 12.94 -10.99
N TYR A 39 -2.39 13.31 -10.12
CA TYR A 39 -1.71 14.59 -10.08
C TYR A 39 -0.61 14.73 -11.15
N PHE A 40 0.03 13.63 -11.57
CA PHE A 40 1.21 13.68 -12.44
C PHE A 40 0.96 14.35 -13.80
N PRO A 41 -0.10 14.01 -14.55
CA PRO A 41 -0.39 14.64 -15.85
C PRO A 41 -0.74 16.13 -15.73
N ALA A 42 -1.20 16.56 -14.55
CA ALA A 42 -1.57 17.94 -14.28
C ALA A 42 -0.41 18.85 -13.86
N MET A 43 0.77 18.27 -13.55
CA MET A 43 1.87 19.01 -12.92
C MET A 43 2.32 20.23 -13.71
N ASN A 44 2.42 20.12 -15.03
CA ASN A 44 2.92 21.22 -15.87
C ASN A 44 1.89 22.35 -15.97
N GLN A 45 0.61 22.02 -16.11
CA GLN A 45 -0.47 23.02 -16.11
C GLN A 45 -0.60 23.71 -14.74
N LEU A 46 -0.48 22.96 -13.64
CA LEU A 46 -0.43 23.51 -12.28
C LEU A 46 0.74 24.49 -12.09
N ALA A 47 1.91 24.16 -12.61
CA ALA A 47 3.08 25.03 -12.55
C ALA A 47 2.84 26.35 -13.29
N GLN A 48 2.24 26.28 -14.48
CA GLN A 48 1.89 27.43 -15.30
C GLN A 48 0.82 28.30 -14.64
N ASP A 49 -0.32 27.72 -14.24
CA ASP A 49 -1.46 28.44 -13.64
C ASP A 49 -1.11 29.13 -12.32
N LEU A 50 -0.23 28.53 -11.51
CA LEU A 50 0.18 29.08 -10.21
C LEU A 50 1.45 29.93 -10.29
N GLY A 51 2.04 30.07 -11.48
CA GLY A 51 3.26 30.87 -11.70
C GLY A 51 4.48 30.34 -10.95
N VAL A 52 4.60 29.03 -10.76
CA VAL A 52 5.71 28.38 -10.03
C VAL A 52 6.46 27.39 -10.90
N SER A 53 7.68 27.00 -10.49
CA SER A 53 8.45 26.00 -11.22
C SER A 53 7.89 24.58 -11.04
N THR A 54 8.14 23.70 -12.00
CA THR A 54 7.83 22.26 -11.89
C THR A 54 8.52 21.59 -10.70
N THR A 55 9.69 22.08 -10.30
CA THR A 55 10.38 21.65 -9.07
C THR A 55 9.54 21.95 -7.82
N MET A 56 8.89 23.12 -7.75
CA MET A 56 8.02 23.48 -6.62
C MET A 56 6.74 22.63 -6.61
N ILE A 57 6.11 22.40 -7.76
CA ILE A 57 4.97 21.46 -7.86
C ILE A 57 5.38 20.06 -7.41
N ASN A 58 6.55 19.58 -7.81
CA ASN A 58 7.08 18.29 -7.41
C ASN A 58 7.36 18.20 -5.90
N LEU A 59 7.74 19.32 -5.26
CA LEU A 59 7.87 19.40 -3.80
C LEU A 59 6.53 19.14 -3.07
N SER A 60 5.39 19.51 -3.68
CA SER A 60 4.07 19.16 -3.11
C SER A 60 3.81 17.65 -3.08
N ILE A 61 4.41 16.89 -4.00
CA ILE A 61 4.34 15.42 -4.03
C ILE A 61 5.26 14.85 -2.95
N THR A 62 6.45 15.43 -2.78
CA THR A 62 7.36 15.10 -1.68
C THR A 62 6.68 15.29 -0.32
N THR A 63 6.08 16.45 -0.04
CA THR A 63 5.42 16.69 1.25
C THR A 63 4.21 15.78 1.46
N PHE A 64 3.43 15.52 0.40
CA PHE A 64 2.37 14.51 0.41
C PHE A 64 2.91 13.13 0.83
N MET A 65 4.01 12.67 0.27
CA MET A 65 4.61 11.36 0.59
C MET A 65 5.16 11.30 2.01
N VAL A 66 5.75 12.37 2.53
CA VAL A 66 6.20 12.45 3.93
C VAL A 66 5.03 12.19 4.87
N VAL A 67 3.91 12.89 4.68
CA VAL A 67 2.70 12.69 5.50
C VAL A 67 2.11 11.30 5.29
N GLN A 68 2.16 10.76 4.07
CA GLN A 68 1.67 9.41 3.75
C GLN A 68 2.43 8.32 4.52
N GLY A 69 3.72 8.51 4.75
CA GLY A 69 4.55 7.58 5.53
C GLY A 69 4.30 7.69 7.04
N ILE A 70 4.15 8.91 7.54
CA ILE A 70 4.07 9.20 8.99
C ILE A 70 2.66 8.97 9.54
N ALA A 71 1.62 9.44 8.85
CA ALA A 71 0.25 9.49 9.39
C ALA A 71 -0.30 8.12 9.82
N PRO A 72 -0.12 7.02 9.04
CA PRO A 72 -0.61 5.71 9.45
C PRO A 72 0.06 5.15 10.70
N LEU A 73 1.30 5.54 11.02
CA LEU A 73 2.00 5.04 12.21
C LEU A 73 1.25 5.40 13.50
N PHE A 74 0.62 6.57 13.53
CA PHE A 74 -0.12 7.05 14.70
C PHE A 74 -1.59 6.66 14.64
N VAL A 75 -2.27 7.00 13.54
CA VAL A 75 -3.74 6.95 13.50
C VAL A 75 -4.28 5.55 13.20
N ALA A 76 -3.54 4.68 12.52
CA ALA A 76 -4.00 3.30 12.28
C ALA A 76 -4.15 2.53 13.60
N SER A 77 -3.25 2.77 14.57
CA SER A 77 -3.31 2.13 15.88
C SER A 77 -4.53 2.56 16.72
N LEU A 78 -5.06 3.77 16.49
CA LEU A 78 -6.31 4.22 17.11
C LEU A 78 -7.52 3.45 16.54
N SER A 79 -7.49 3.11 15.25
CA SER A 79 -8.58 2.34 14.63
C SER A 79 -8.70 0.91 15.20
N ASP A 80 -7.61 0.33 15.70
CA ASP A 80 -7.63 -0.97 16.38
C ASP A 80 -8.40 -0.91 17.72
N THR A 81 -8.54 0.27 18.31
CA THR A 81 -9.20 0.48 19.62
C THR A 81 -10.61 1.02 19.47
N TYR A 82 -10.81 2.03 18.62
CA TYR A 82 -12.07 2.77 18.52
C TYR A 82 -13.00 2.26 17.40
N GLY A 83 -12.55 1.34 16.55
CA GLY A 83 -13.33 0.77 15.45
C GLY A 83 -12.73 1.08 14.07
N ARG A 84 -12.97 0.18 13.11
CA ARG A 84 -12.53 0.33 11.71
C ARG A 84 -13.42 1.29 10.96
N ARG A 85 -14.73 1.13 11.09
CA ARG A 85 -15.74 1.92 10.36
C ARG A 85 -15.66 3.42 10.64
N PRO A 86 -15.63 3.90 11.91
CA PRO A 86 -15.60 5.33 12.18
C PRO A 86 -14.26 5.96 11.79
N ALA A 87 -13.15 5.22 11.93
CA ALA A 87 -11.85 5.67 11.50
C ALA A 87 -11.79 5.89 9.97
N ILE A 88 -12.38 4.99 9.17
CA ILE A 88 -12.48 5.17 7.72
C ILE A 88 -13.36 6.40 7.39
N ILE A 89 -14.56 6.49 7.98
CA ILE A 89 -15.50 7.59 7.69
C ILE A 89 -14.90 8.95 8.02
N VAL A 90 -14.34 9.14 9.21
CA VAL A 90 -13.70 10.41 9.62
C VAL A 90 -12.57 10.78 8.66
N SER A 91 -11.74 9.80 8.29
CA SER A 91 -10.63 10.02 7.36
C SER A 91 -11.13 10.44 5.97
N LEU A 92 -12.22 9.85 5.49
CA LEU A 92 -12.85 10.20 4.22
C LEU A 92 -13.54 11.56 4.25
N VAL A 93 -14.17 11.95 5.36
CA VAL A 93 -14.78 13.28 5.51
C VAL A 93 -13.71 14.37 5.48
N ILE A 94 -12.59 14.17 6.21
CA ILE A 94 -11.44 15.07 6.17
C ILE A 94 -10.91 15.14 4.74
N TYR A 95 -10.70 14.00 4.09
CA TYR A 95 -10.24 13.93 2.71
C TYR A 95 -11.18 14.67 1.74
N LEU A 96 -12.49 14.47 1.85
CA LEU A 96 -13.50 15.13 1.02
C LEU A 96 -13.43 16.66 1.17
N ALA A 97 -13.44 17.16 2.42
CA ALA A 97 -13.36 18.59 2.70
C ALA A 97 -12.06 19.21 2.15
N VAL A 98 -10.94 18.52 2.31
CA VAL A 98 -9.64 18.96 1.78
C VAL A 98 -9.62 18.99 0.26
N ASN A 99 -10.25 18.02 -0.42
CA ASN A 99 -10.33 18.03 -1.89
C ASN A 99 -11.21 19.16 -2.42
N ILE A 100 -12.29 19.53 -1.72
CA ILE A 100 -13.05 20.75 -2.04
C ILE A 100 -12.13 21.97 -1.91
N GLY A 101 -11.36 22.05 -0.82
CA GLY A 101 -10.36 23.09 -0.62
C GLY A 101 -9.36 23.16 -1.77
N LEU A 102 -8.80 22.02 -2.19
CA LEU A 102 -7.83 21.90 -3.29
C LEU A 102 -8.41 22.33 -4.64
N ALA A 103 -9.66 21.94 -4.93
CA ALA A 103 -10.34 22.29 -6.17
C ALA A 103 -10.54 23.81 -6.31
N CYS A 104 -10.68 24.52 -5.19
CA CYS A 104 -10.89 25.96 -5.15
C CYS A 104 -9.58 26.78 -4.94
N GLN A 105 -8.40 26.15 -4.95
CA GLN A 105 -7.15 26.88 -4.69
C GLN A 105 -6.64 27.68 -5.88
N ASN A 106 -6.07 28.85 -5.55
CA ASN A 106 -5.30 29.72 -6.46
C ASN A 106 -3.91 30.07 -5.92
N SER A 107 -3.53 29.54 -4.75
CA SER A 107 -2.23 29.76 -4.11
C SER A 107 -1.46 28.46 -3.99
N PHE A 108 -0.19 28.48 -4.38
CA PHE A 108 0.72 27.34 -4.24
C PHE A 108 0.95 26.93 -2.78
N GLN A 109 1.09 27.89 -1.86
CA GLN A 109 1.32 27.60 -0.44
C GLN A 109 0.11 26.88 0.16
N ALA A 110 -1.09 27.37 -0.13
CA ALA A 110 -2.33 26.75 0.32
C ALA A 110 -2.53 25.37 -0.31
N LEU A 111 -2.22 25.21 -1.61
CA LEU A 111 -2.20 23.91 -2.28
C LEU A 111 -1.26 22.94 -1.55
N MET A 112 -0.04 23.36 -1.21
CA MET A 112 0.93 22.50 -0.54
C MET A 112 0.45 22.02 0.84
N VAL A 113 -0.12 22.91 1.65
CA VAL A 113 -0.67 22.55 2.97
C VAL A 113 -1.86 21.60 2.81
N LEU A 114 -2.77 21.88 1.89
CA LEU A 114 -3.92 21.03 1.65
C LEU A 114 -3.51 19.66 1.08
N ARG A 115 -2.45 19.58 0.27
CA ARG A 115 -1.90 18.29 -0.18
C ARG A 115 -1.38 17.45 1.00
N CYS A 116 -0.75 18.06 1.99
CA CYS A 116 -0.38 17.36 3.23
C CYS A 116 -1.61 16.80 3.95
N LEU A 117 -2.66 17.61 4.11
CA LEU A 117 -3.92 17.17 4.76
C LEU A 117 -4.65 16.09 3.95
N GLN A 118 -4.59 16.17 2.61
CA GLN A 118 -5.16 15.18 1.71
C GLN A 118 -4.46 13.82 1.87
N SER A 119 -3.14 13.84 2.04
CA SER A 119 -2.33 12.65 2.31
C SER A 119 -2.72 11.99 3.62
N LEU A 120 -2.94 12.79 4.67
CA LEU A 120 -3.38 12.30 5.98
C LEU A 120 -4.69 11.52 5.86
N GLY A 121 -5.74 12.14 5.30
CA GLY A 121 -7.04 11.47 5.16
C GLY A 121 -6.99 10.22 4.26
N SER A 122 -6.32 10.32 3.11
CA SER A 122 -6.26 9.19 2.16
C SER A 122 -5.42 8.00 2.64
N SER A 123 -4.28 8.26 3.29
CA SER A 123 -3.39 7.19 3.78
C SER A 123 -4.01 6.42 4.95
N ILE A 124 -4.66 7.12 5.88
CA ILE A 124 -5.37 6.49 7.01
C ILE A 124 -6.55 5.67 6.49
N ALA A 125 -7.40 6.25 5.63
CA ALA A 125 -8.52 5.53 5.06
C ALA A 125 -8.09 4.24 4.35
N ALA A 126 -7.02 4.28 3.55
CA ALA A 126 -6.52 3.12 2.83
C ALA A 126 -5.96 2.03 3.76
N VAL A 127 -5.19 2.41 4.79
CA VAL A 127 -4.61 1.44 5.75
C VAL A 127 -5.71 0.77 6.58
N VAL A 128 -6.65 1.55 7.12
CA VAL A 128 -7.75 0.99 7.92
C VAL A 128 -8.66 0.12 7.06
N ALA A 129 -8.96 0.53 5.82
CA ALA A 129 -9.76 -0.25 4.89
C ALA A 129 -9.08 -1.59 4.51
N ALA A 130 -7.76 -1.61 4.34
CA ALA A 130 -7.02 -2.86 4.10
C ALA A 130 -7.06 -3.81 5.33
N SER A 131 -7.08 -3.26 6.55
CA SER A 131 -7.20 -4.06 7.77
C SER A 131 -8.54 -4.78 7.90
N VAL A 132 -9.61 -4.25 7.32
CA VAL A 132 -10.96 -4.88 7.36
C VAL A 132 -10.93 -6.30 6.78
N ALA A 133 -10.21 -6.51 5.67
CA ALA A 133 -10.10 -7.84 5.07
C ALA A 133 -9.38 -8.83 6.00
N VAL A 134 -8.40 -8.37 6.79
CA VAL A 134 -7.67 -9.20 7.75
C VAL A 134 -8.55 -9.58 8.95
N ASP A 135 -9.45 -8.69 9.36
CA ASP A 135 -10.33 -8.88 10.51
C ASP A 135 -11.48 -9.85 10.22
N VAL A 136 -12.01 -9.84 8.99
CA VAL A 136 -13.17 -10.64 8.57
C VAL A 136 -12.78 -11.98 7.93
N VAL A 137 -11.61 -12.06 7.27
CA VAL A 137 -11.24 -13.26 6.51
C VAL A 137 -10.41 -14.25 7.35
N PRO A 138 -10.90 -15.49 7.53
CA PRO A 138 -10.15 -16.53 8.23
C PRO A 138 -8.87 -16.88 7.48
N ARG A 139 -7.83 -17.29 8.22
CA ARG A 139 -6.47 -17.53 7.68
C ARG A 139 -6.45 -18.42 6.44
N ALA A 140 -7.28 -19.46 6.45
CA ALA A 140 -7.53 -20.40 5.36
C ALA A 140 -7.86 -19.75 4.00
N GLU A 141 -8.66 -18.69 4.01
CA GLU A 141 -9.21 -18.08 2.80
C GLU A 141 -8.51 -16.78 2.42
N ARG A 142 -7.54 -16.34 3.24
CA ARG A 142 -6.83 -15.06 3.04
C ARG A 142 -6.21 -14.95 1.66
N GLY A 143 -5.63 -16.02 1.12
CA GLY A 143 -5.06 -16.00 -0.23
C GLY A 143 -6.03 -15.51 -1.30
N ARG A 144 -7.30 -15.95 -1.25
CA ARG A 144 -8.33 -15.55 -2.22
C ARG A 144 -8.81 -14.12 -1.98
N TYR A 145 -9.10 -13.77 -0.73
CA TYR A 145 -9.72 -12.50 -0.39
C TYR A 145 -8.75 -11.32 -0.31
N MET A 146 -7.48 -11.55 0.01
CA MET A 146 -6.45 -10.50 0.03
C MET A 146 -6.16 -9.96 -1.38
N ILE A 147 -6.34 -10.77 -2.42
CA ILE A 147 -6.27 -10.30 -3.82
C ILE A 147 -7.36 -9.25 -4.08
N TYR A 148 -8.60 -9.51 -3.65
CA TYR A 148 -9.69 -8.54 -3.77
C TYR A 148 -9.43 -7.30 -2.91
N SER A 149 -8.92 -7.45 -1.69
CA SER A 149 -8.60 -6.33 -0.80
C SER A 149 -7.51 -5.40 -1.35
N THR A 150 -6.59 -5.90 -2.17
CA THR A 150 -5.49 -5.11 -2.75
C THR A 150 -5.80 -4.59 -4.15
N LEU A 151 -6.95 -4.97 -4.73
CA LEU A 151 -7.35 -4.59 -6.08
C LEU A 151 -7.44 -3.07 -6.23
N GLY A 152 -8.11 -2.38 -5.31
CA GLY A 152 -8.26 -0.92 -5.36
C GLY A 152 -6.92 -0.18 -5.38
N VAL A 153 -5.95 -0.57 -4.54
CA VAL A 153 -4.60 0.00 -4.56
C VAL A 153 -3.97 -0.07 -5.95
N THR A 154 -4.15 -1.22 -6.60
CA THR A 154 -3.56 -1.53 -7.91
C THR A 154 -4.21 -0.72 -9.02
N LEU A 155 -5.54 -0.66 -9.00
CA LEU A 155 -6.31 0.11 -9.96
C LEU A 155 -5.99 1.61 -9.80
N GLY A 156 -5.81 2.10 -8.57
CA GLY A 156 -5.47 3.52 -8.34
C GLY A 156 -4.10 3.90 -8.89
N LEU A 157 -3.13 2.99 -8.83
CA LEU A 157 -1.81 3.19 -9.46
C LEU A 157 -1.90 3.24 -10.99
N ALA A 158 -2.67 2.31 -11.59
CA ALA A 158 -2.76 2.20 -13.05
C ALA A 158 -3.67 3.26 -13.69
N LEU A 159 -4.84 3.51 -13.08
CA LEU A 159 -5.86 4.40 -13.63
C LEU A 159 -5.65 5.86 -13.26
N GLY A 160 -4.94 6.16 -12.17
CA GLY A 160 -4.75 7.52 -11.68
C GLY A 160 -4.27 8.49 -12.76
N PRO A 161 -3.12 8.25 -13.42
CA PRO A 161 -2.63 9.16 -14.45
C PRO A 161 -3.51 9.21 -15.71
N ILE A 162 -4.24 8.14 -16.02
CA ILE A 162 -5.14 8.12 -17.19
C ILE A 162 -6.33 9.04 -16.92
N ILE A 163 -7.00 8.84 -15.78
CA ILE A 163 -8.11 9.68 -15.33
C ILE A 163 -7.63 11.13 -15.21
N GLY A 164 -6.45 11.35 -14.61
CA GLY A 164 -5.86 12.67 -14.43
C GLY A 164 -5.57 13.37 -15.75
N GLY A 165 -5.00 12.66 -16.74
CA GLY A 165 -4.71 13.21 -18.06
C GLY A 165 -5.96 13.62 -18.82
N VAL A 166 -7.00 12.76 -18.81
CA VAL A 166 -8.30 13.07 -19.43
C VAL A 166 -8.95 14.28 -18.76
N LEU A 167 -9.09 14.27 -17.44
CA LEU A 167 -9.72 15.35 -16.68
C LEU A 167 -9.00 16.68 -16.87
N THR A 168 -7.67 16.66 -16.75
CA THR A 168 -6.83 17.85 -16.90
C THR A 168 -6.94 18.44 -18.31
N GLN A 169 -6.90 17.59 -19.34
CA GLN A 169 -6.92 18.05 -20.73
C GLN A 169 -8.25 18.72 -21.11
N PHE A 170 -9.39 18.17 -20.68
CA PHE A 170 -10.70 18.64 -21.11
C PHE A 170 -11.37 19.61 -20.14
N PHE A 171 -11.11 19.50 -18.84
CA PHE A 171 -11.79 20.26 -17.79
C PHE A 171 -10.81 21.02 -16.86
N GLY A 172 -9.51 20.99 -17.16
CA GLY A 172 -8.45 21.63 -16.37
C GLY A 172 -8.11 20.86 -15.08
N TRP A 173 -6.96 21.14 -14.48
CA TRP A 173 -6.46 20.40 -13.32
C TRP A 173 -7.39 20.42 -12.09
N ARG A 174 -8.22 21.46 -11.90
CA ARG A 174 -9.18 21.52 -10.77
C ARG A 174 -10.19 20.38 -10.80
N SER A 175 -10.54 19.89 -11.99
CA SER A 175 -11.47 18.78 -12.17
C SER A 175 -10.95 17.46 -11.58
N THR A 176 -9.62 17.27 -11.45
CA THR A 176 -9.08 16.08 -10.79
C THR A 176 -9.46 16.04 -9.32
N PHE A 177 -9.48 17.19 -8.65
CA PHE A 177 -9.89 17.27 -7.25
C PHE A 177 -11.40 17.11 -7.09
N TRP A 178 -12.21 17.68 -7.99
CA TRP A 178 -13.66 17.45 -8.01
C TRP A 178 -14.02 15.98 -8.22
N PHE A 179 -13.30 15.26 -9.09
CA PHE A 179 -13.47 13.81 -9.24
C PHE A 179 -13.24 13.08 -7.90
N LEU A 180 -12.19 13.45 -7.15
CA LEU A 180 -11.89 12.87 -5.84
C LEU A 180 -12.95 13.22 -4.78
N VAL A 181 -13.54 14.43 -4.84
CA VAL A 181 -14.70 14.81 -4.00
C VAL A 181 -15.89 13.89 -4.28
N VAL A 182 -16.27 13.74 -5.55
CA VAL A 182 -17.41 12.88 -5.94
C VAL A 182 -17.15 11.43 -5.53
N PHE A 183 -15.97 10.90 -5.85
CA PHE A 183 -15.61 9.52 -5.52
C PHE A 183 -15.63 9.27 -4.01
N SER A 184 -14.99 10.13 -3.21
CA SER A 184 -15.00 9.98 -1.75
C SER A 184 -16.39 10.17 -1.14
N GLY A 185 -17.21 11.07 -1.68
CA GLY A 185 -18.60 11.25 -1.27
C GLY A 185 -19.44 10.00 -1.49
N VAL A 186 -19.34 9.38 -2.67
CA VAL A 186 -20.02 8.10 -2.97
C VAL A 186 -19.53 7.01 -2.02
N MET A 187 -18.22 6.91 -1.76
CA MET A 187 -17.69 5.91 -0.82
C MET A 187 -18.20 6.14 0.61
N ILE A 188 -18.29 7.38 1.09
CA ILE A 188 -18.87 7.71 2.40
C ILE A 188 -20.32 7.23 2.49
N VAL A 189 -21.14 7.53 1.47
CA VAL A 189 -22.55 7.08 1.44
C VAL A 189 -22.63 5.56 1.48
N LEU A 190 -21.87 4.85 0.65
CA LEU A 190 -21.86 3.38 0.63
C LEU A 190 -21.39 2.78 1.97
N LEU A 191 -20.38 3.36 2.61
CA LEU A 191 -19.90 2.93 3.93
C LEU A 191 -20.95 3.16 5.03
N LEU A 192 -21.65 4.28 5.00
CA LEU A 192 -22.70 4.60 5.96
C LEU A 192 -23.88 3.62 5.83
N LEU A 193 -24.23 3.25 4.61
CA LEU A 193 -25.37 2.37 4.32
C LEU A 193 -25.06 0.89 4.56
N PHE A 194 -23.90 0.39 4.11
CA PHE A 194 -23.70 -1.05 3.92
C PHE A 194 -22.55 -1.68 4.69
N VAL A 195 -21.53 -0.93 5.12
CA VAL A 195 -20.35 -1.55 5.74
C VAL A 195 -20.54 -1.65 7.26
N PRO A 196 -20.58 -2.87 7.83
CA PRO A 196 -20.66 -3.07 9.27
C PRO A 196 -19.34 -2.75 9.95
N GLU A 197 -19.37 -2.59 11.28
CA GLU A 197 -18.14 -2.54 12.06
C GLU A 197 -17.49 -3.92 12.10
N THR A 198 -16.17 -3.98 11.85
CA THR A 198 -15.41 -5.23 11.74
C THR A 198 -14.29 -5.33 12.77
N CYS A 199 -14.07 -4.29 13.57
CA CYS A 199 -13.03 -4.29 14.58
C CYS A 199 -13.33 -5.34 15.65
N ARG A 200 -12.44 -6.33 15.78
CA ARG A 200 -12.59 -7.42 16.75
C ARG A 200 -12.68 -6.96 18.19
N MET A 201 -12.05 -5.83 18.54
CA MET A 201 -12.14 -5.25 19.89
C MET A 201 -13.52 -4.64 20.18
N VAL A 202 -14.30 -4.31 19.15
CA VAL A 202 -15.62 -3.67 19.27
C VAL A 202 -16.75 -4.69 19.12
N VAL A 203 -16.63 -5.60 18.14
CA VAL A 203 -17.72 -6.53 17.77
C VAL A 203 -17.35 -8.01 17.93
N GLY A 204 -16.13 -8.34 18.34
CA GLY A 204 -15.65 -9.73 18.41
C GLY A 204 -15.53 -10.35 17.03
N ASN A 205 -16.19 -11.48 16.81
CA ASN A 205 -16.36 -12.10 15.49
C ASN A 205 -17.55 -11.51 14.70
N GLY A 206 -18.20 -10.47 15.21
CA GLY A 206 -19.46 -9.92 14.67
C GLY A 206 -20.71 -10.42 15.40
N SER A 207 -20.55 -11.21 16.47
CA SER A 207 -21.65 -11.65 17.34
C SER A 207 -22.15 -10.55 18.27
N ILE A 208 -21.27 -9.61 18.64
CA ILE A 208 -21.64 -8.45 19.46
C ILE A 208 -22.00 -7.31 18.53
N SER A 209 -23.22 -6.79 18.67
CA SER A 209 -23.63 -5.67 17.84
C SER A 209 -22.86 -4.39 18.17
N ALA A 210 -22.46 -3.67 17.12
CA ALA A 210 -21.80 -2.38 17.28
C ALA A 210 -22.69 -1.38 18.04
N PRO A 211 -22.12 -0.38 18.73
CA PRO A 211 -22.88 0.73 19.30
C PRO A 211 -23.79 1.40 18.25
N THR A 212 -24.94 1.94 18.65
CA THR A 212 -25.95 2.52 17.74
C THR A 212 -25.39 3.61 16.82
N TRP A 213 -24.44 4.43 17.29
CA TRP A 213 -23.77 5.45 16.48
C TRP A 213 -22.82 4.86 15.41
N ASN A 214 -22.42 3.59 15.55
CA ASN A 214 -21.49 2.90 14.68
C ASN A 214 -22.12 1.72 13.90
N GLN A 215 -23.45 1.62 13.89
CA GLN A 215 -24.16 0.67 13.04
C GLN A 215 -24.37 1.25 11.63
N PRO A 216 -24.30 0.43 10.56
CA PRO A 216 -24.76 0.84 9.24
C PRO A 216 -26.27 1.08 9.25
N VAL A 217 -26.73 2.04 8.45
CA VAL A 217 -28.14 2.46 8.42
C VAL A 217 -29.06 1.29 8.10
N MET A 218 -28.65 0.41 7.17
CA MET A 218 -29.44 -0.76 6.79
C MET A 218 -29.58 -1.76 7.93
N GLU A 219 -28.54 -1.95 8.74
CA GLU A 219 -28.58 -2.84 9.90
C GLU A 219 -29.40 -2.21 11.04
N TYR A 220 -29.32 -0.90 11.25
CA TYR A 220 -30.18 -0.20 12.19
C TYR A 220 -31.67 -0.34 11.83
N ILE A 221 -32.01 -0.19 10.53
CA ILE A 221 -33.39 -0.38 10.04
C ILE A 221 -33.83 -1.84 10.18
N ARG A 222 -32.97 -2.78 9.78
CA ARG A 222 -33.26 -4.22 9.87
C ARG A 222 -33.48 -4.65 11.32
N ARG A 223 -32.63 -4.21 12.25
CA ARG A 223 -32.80 -4.50 13.69
C ARG A 223 -34.03 -3.85 14.28
N ARG A 224 -34.40 -2.63 13.86
CA ARG A 224 -35.70 -2.04 14.24
C ARG A 224 -36.88 -2.85 13.74
N ALA A 225 -36.76 -3.51 12.59
CA ALA A 225 -37.80 -4.38 12.04
C ALA A 225 -37.80 -5.77 12.72
N GLU A 226 -36.64 -6.25 13.19
CA GLU A 226 -36.46 -7.56 13.84
C GLU A 226 -36.62 -7.53 15.37
N GLN A 227 -36.55 -6.37 16.03
CA GLN A 227 -36.74 -6.24 17.48
C GLN A 227 -38.23 -6.21 17.87
N ALA A 228 -38.82 -7.42 17.90
CA ALA A 228 -39.60 -7.89 19.03
C ALA A 228 -38.74 -8.94 19.77
N ASP A 229 -38.44 -8.65 21.04
CA ASP A 229 -37.82 -9.52 22.06
C ASP A 229 -36.30 -9.83 22.08
N THR A 230 -35.78 -9.58 23.31
CA THR A 230 -34.63 -10.13 24.05
C THR A 230 -33.19 -9.59 23.89
N GLU A 231 -32.59 -9.43 25.08
CA GLU A 231 -31.17 -9.46 25.48
C GLU A 231 -30.31 -8.17 25.40
N VAL A 232 -30.35 -7.43 26.52
CA VAL A 232 -29.40 -6.37 26.91
C VAL A 232 -28.34 -6.89 27.92
N GLU A 233 -28.55 -8.05 28.56
CA GLU A 233 -27.72 -8.50 29.70
C GLU A 233 -26.37 -9.15 29.32
N ASP A 234 -26.20 -9.72 28.12
CA ASP A 234 -24.99 -10.46 27.73
C ASP A 234 -23.83 -9.55 27.22
N ARG A 235 -24.04 -8.23 27.19
CA ARG A 235 -23.12 -7.24 26.58
C ARG A 235 -22.02 -6.79 27.52
N GLU A 236 -22.30 -6.60 28.81
CA GLU A 236 -21.32 -6.09 29.77
C GLU A 236 -20.30 -7.16 30.16
N GLU A 237 -20.71 -8.42 30.36
CA GLU A 237 -19.79 -9.52 30.66
C GLU A 237 -18.85 -9.87 29.49
N LYS A 238 -19.36 -9.94 28.25
CA LYS A 238 -18.53 -10.23 27.06
C LYS A 238 -17.55 -9.10 26.72
N LEU A 239 -17.94 -7.83 26.90
CA LEU A 239 -17.03 -6.68 26.72
C LEU A 239 -15.95 -6.62 27.81
N GLN A 240 -16.27 -7.00 29.05
CA GLN A 240 -15.30 -7.09 30.15
C GLN A 240 -14.28 -8.22 29.92
N MET A 241 -14.68 -9.37 29.38
CA MET A 241 -13.75 -10.45 28.98
C MET A 241 -12.81 -10.06 27.83
N MET A 242 -13.26 -9.21 26.90
CA MET A 242 -12.48 -8.82 25.72
C MET A 242 -11.57 -7.59 25.91
N SER A 243 -11.78 -6.81 26.98
CA SER A 243 -11.04 -5.56 27.21
C SER A 243 -9.66 -5.79 27.86
N ALA A 244 -8.77 -6.50 27.15
CA ALA A 244 -7.36 -6.21 27.29
C ALA A 244 -7.07 -4.96 26.43
N LYS A 245 -7.10 -3.76 27.04
CA LYS A 245 -6.68 -2.50 26.39
C LYS A 245 -5.24 -2.65 25.88
N LYS A 246 -5.06 -3.17 24.66
CA LYS A 246 -3.77 -3.13 23.96
C LYS A 246 -3.51 -1.68 23.61
N ARG A 247 -2.62 -1.05 24.38
CA ARG A 247 -2.20 0.34 24.12
C ARG A 247 -1.61 0.42 22.72
N PRO A 248 -1.96 1.42 21.91
CA PRO A 248 -1.29 1.67 20.64
C PRO A 248 0.20 1.91 20.90
N ARG A 249 1.07 1.15 20.23
CA ARG A 249 2.54 1.26 20.36
C ARG A 249 3.17 1.65 19.01
N PRO A 250 3.00 2.90 18.56
CA PRO A 250 3.54 3.36 17.27
C PRO A 250 5.07 3.21 17.17
N LEU A 251 5.77 3.33 18.30
CA LEU A 251 7.22 3.16 18.42
C LEU A 251 7.71 1.71 18.27
N GLU A 252 6.82 0.72 18.41
CA GLU A 252 7.18 -0.69 18.23
C GLU A 252 7.51 -1.01 16.77
N SER A 253 6.77 -0.42 15.81
CA SER A 253 7.06 -0.54 14.38
C SER A 253 8.45 0.00 14.05
N VAL A 254 8.84 1.14 14.62
CA VAL A 254 10.18 1.72 14.41
C VAL A 254 11.27 0.82 15.01
N ARG A 255 11.07 0.33 16.25
CA ARG A 255 12.01 -0.59 16.88
C ARG A 255 12.16 -1.90 16.10
N LEU A 256 11.06 -2.41 15.55
CA LEU A 256 11.05 -3.62 14.71
C LEU A 256 11.80 -3.40 13.40
N ALA A 257 11.68 -2.20 12.82
CA ALA A 257 12.41 -1.79 11.61
C ALA A 257 13.94 -1.78 11.84
N CYS A 258 14.38 -1.37 13.04
CA CYS A 258 15.81 -1.30 13.39
C CYS A 258 16.46 -2.66 13.67
N GLN A 259 15.72 -3.76 13.61
CA GLN A 259 16.32 -5.10 13.72
C GLN A 259 17.15 -5.39 12.47
N LYS A 260 18.35 -5.98 12.62
CA LYS A 260 19.35 -6.12 11.55
C LYS A 260 18.77 -6.64 10.22
N GLU A 261 18.02 -7.73 10.28
CA GLU A 261 17.39 -8.34 9.11
C GLU A 261 16.27 -7.48 8.49
N ASN A 262 15.34 -7.00 9.33
CA ASN A 262 14.25 -6.13 8.89
C ASN A 262 14.78 -4.83 8.28
N PHE A 263 15.80 -4.24 8.88
CA PHE A 263 16.45 -3.03 8.38
C PHE A 263 17.04 -3.24 7.00
N ALA A 264 17.74 -4.36 6.78
CA ALA A 264 18.31 -4.72 5.49
C ALA A 264 17.23 -4.83 4.40
N VAL A 265 16.16 -5.58 4.68
CA VAL A 265 15.05 -5.78 3.73
C VAL A 265 14.29 -4.47 3.47
N ILE A 266 13.89 -3.75 4.53
CA ILE A 266 13.14 -2.48 4.42
C ILE A 266 13.95 -1.41 3.70
N SER A 267 15.25 -1.30 3.99
CA SER A 267 16.12 -0.32 3.32
C SER A 267 16.18 -0.60 1.83
N PHE A 268 16.33 -1.87 1.42
CA PHE A 268 16.39 -2.22 0.01
C PHE A 268 15.05 -2.04 -0.71
N VAL A 269 13.92 -2.40 -0.07
CA VAL A 269 12.57 -2.09 -0.59
C VAL A 269 12.40 -0.58 -0.80
N SER A 270 12.89 0.23 0.14
CA SER A 270 12.82 1.69 0.06
C SER A 270 13.68 2.23 -1.09
N LEU A 271 14.87 1.67 -1.33
CA LEU A 271 15.72 2.02 -2.47
C LEU A 271 15.05 1.70 -3.82
N LEU A 272 14.42 0.53 -3.95
CA LEU A 272 13.65 0.17 -5.15
C LEU A 272 12.52 1.16 -5.40
N PHE A 273 11.81 1.54 -4.33
CA PHE A 273 10.74 2.51 -4.42
C PHE A 273 11.25 3.92 -4.77
N CYS A 274 12.43 4.34 -4.31
CA CYS A 274 13.03 5.61 -4.73
C CYS A 274 13.22 5.69 -6.25
N GLY A 275 13.74 4.63 -6.87
CA GLY A 275 13.91 4.62 -8.32
C GLY A 275 12.57 4.58 -9.06
N TYR A 276 11.61 3.80 -8.52
CA TYR A 276 10.23 3.78 -9.00
C TYR A 276 9.60 5.19 -9.00
N THR A 277 9.64 5.89 -7.86
CA THR A 277 9.01 7.22 -7.74
C THR A 277 9.77 8.32 -8.48
N ALA A 278 11.09 8.22 -8.63
CA ALA A 278 11.87 9.16 -9.44
C ALA A 278 11.47 9.12 -10.91
N VAL A 279 11.31 7.92 -11.48
CA VAL A 279 10.85 7.76 -12.87
C VAL A 279 9.42 8.29 -12.99
N LEU A 280 8.53 7.88 -12.08
CA LEU A 280 7.13 8.28 -12.09
C LEU A 280 6.94 9.81 -11.98
N SER A 281 7.69 10.49 -11.12
CA SER A 281 7.54 11.95 -10.90
C SER A 281 8.16 12.80 -12.00
N THR A 282 9.19 12.29 -12.68
CA THR A 282 9.90 13.06 -13.71
C THR A 282 9.30 12.87 -15.09
N LEU A 283 8.59 11.77 -15.34
CA LEU A 283 8.01 11.42 -16.63
C LEU A 283 7.19 12.56 -17.29
N PRO A 284 6.29 13.31 -16.59
CA PRO A 284 5.51 14.38 -17.22
C PRO A 284 6.39 15.49 -17.78
N SER A 285 7.35 15.94 -16.99
CA SER A 285 8.28 17.02 -17.38
C SER A 285 9.16 16.59 -18.55
N GLN A 286 9.54 15.31 -18.61
CA GLN A 286 10.39 14.78 -19.67
C GLN A 286 9.62 14.58 -20.97
N LEU A 287 8.37 14.11 -20.89
CA LEU A 287 7.50 13.96 -22.06
C LEU A 287 7.11 15.30 -22.67
N GLU A 288 6.76 16.28 -21.86
CA GLU A 288 6.47 17.63 -22.33
C GLU A 288 7.74 18.27 -22.95
N ALA A 289 8.86 18.29 -22.24
CA ALA A 289 10.07 18.96 -22.72
C ALA A 289 10.66 18.31 -23.99
N LYS A 290 10.58 16.99 -24.14
CA LYS A 290 11.20 16.27 -25.28
C LYS A 290 10.24 16.02 -26.44
N TYR A 291 8.97 15.73 -26.16
CA TYR A 291 7.98 15.34 -27.17
C TYR A 291 6.80 16.33 -27.31
N GLN A 292 6.76 17.41 -26.50
CA GLN A 292 5.71 18.44 -26.54
C GLN A 292 4.30 17.86 -26.33
N PHE A 293 4.21 16.86 -25.46
CA PHE A 293 2.95 16.17 -25.18
C PHE A 293 2.04 16.95 -24.24
N ASN A 294 0.75 16.91 -24.52
CA ASN A 294 -0.29 17.46 -23.65
C ASN A 294 -0.64 16.51 -22.49
N ALA A 295 -1.51 16.95 -21.58
CA ALA A 295 -1.84 16.20 -20.37
C ALA A 295 -2.46 14.82 -20.66
N LEU A 296 -3.28 14.70 -21.70
CA LEU A 296 -3.87 13.42 -22.11
C LEU A 296 -2.80 12.45 -22.60
N GLN A 297 -1.94 12.90 -23.52
CA GLN A 297 -0.84 12.08 -24.06
C GLN A 297 0.13 11.63 -22.96
N ILE A 298 0.45 12.53 -22.02
CA ILE A 298 1.25 12.20 -20.83
C ILE A 298 0.54 11.13 -19.99
N GLY A 299 -0.77 11.29 -19.72
CA GLY A 299 -1.57 10.32 -18.97
C GLY A 299 -1.57 8.92 -19.62
N LEU A 300 -1.68 8.85 -20.94
CA LEU A 300 -1.61 7.59 -21.70
C LEU A 300 -0.24 6.91 -21.61
N CYS A 301 0.85 7.68 -21.52
CA CYS A 301 2.21 7.14 -21.38
C CYS A 301 2.46 6.42 -20.04
N TYR A 302 1.57 6.54 -19.06
CA TYR A 302 1.61 5.76 -17.82
C TYR A 302 0.97 4.37 -17.94
N ILE A 303 0.23 4.08 -19.02
CA ILE A 303 -0.42 2.78 -19.22
C ILE A 303 0.61 1.63 -19.16
N PRO A 304 1.73 1.66 -19.90
CA PRO A 304 2.73 0.59 -19.84
C PRO A 304 3.29 0.41 -18.43
N TYR A 305 3.51 1.50 -17.70
CA TYR A 305 4.00 1.46 -16.33
C TYR A 305 3.00 0.78 -15.39
N GLY A 306 1.72 1.18 -15.42
CA GLY A 306 0.66 0.57 -14.62
C GLY A 306 0.42 -0.90 -14.96
N LEU A 307 0.41 -1.25 -16.25
CA LEU A 307 0.28 -2.63 -16.72
C LEU A 307 1.49 -3.49 -16.34
N GLY A 308 2.70 -2.94 -16.38
CA GLY A 308 3.91 -3.60 -15.92
C GLY A 308 3.77 -4.02 -14.46
N SER A 309 3.41 -3.07 -13.58
CA SER A 309 3.16 -3.34 -12.16
C SER A 309 2.07 -4.38 -11.90
N LEU A 310 0.97 -4.34 -12.67
CA LEU A 310 -0.14 -5.28 -12.53
C LEU A 310 0.26 -6.70 -12.96
N THR A 311 0.92 -6.83 -14.11
CA THR A 311 1.31 -8.12 -14.69
C THR A 311 2.30 -8.89 -13.84
N SER A 312 3.11 -8.19 -13.03
CA SER A 312 4.06 -8.78 -12.09
C SER A 312 3.45 -9.81 -11.13
N ARG A 313 2.17 -9.63 -10.76
CA ARG A 313 1.44 -10.56 -9.88
C ARG A 313 1.22 -11.93 -10.51
N TRP A 314 0.95 -11.96 -11.82
CA TRP A 314 0.68 -13.21 -12.53
C TRP A 314 1.94 -13.89 -13.04
N THR A 315 3.05 -13.18 -13.13
CA THR A 315 4.35 -13.72 -13.55
C THR A 315 5.24 -14.00 -12.34
N VAL A 316 5.78 -12.96 -11.71
CA VAL A 316 6.71 -13.05 -10.57
C VAL A 316 5.99 -13.63 -9.36
N GLY A 317 4.72 -13.26 -9.11
CA GLY A 317 3.92 -13.85 -8.04
C GLY A 317 3.77 -15.38 -8.15
N LYS A 318 3.46 -15.90 -9.36
CA LYS A 318 3.42 -17.34 -9.59
C LYS A 318 4.78 -18.00 -9.42
N LEU A 319 5.86 -17.33 -9.83
CA LEU A 319 7.22 -17.82 -9.69
C LEU A 319 7.64 -17.92 -8.21
N ILE A 320 7.26 -16.93 -7.39
CA ILE A 320 7.44 -16.92 -5.93
C ILE A 320 6.71 -18.11 -5.29
N ASP A 321 5.44 -18.32 -5.65
CA ASP A 321 4.62 -19.40 -5.10
C ASP A 321 5.14 -20.78 -5.51
N TRP A 322 5.56 -20.92 -6.78
CA TRP A 322 6.18 -22.15 -7.28
C TRP A 322 7.49 -22.48 -6.55
N ASN A 323 8.39 -21.49 -6.38
CA ASN A 323 9.66 -21.73 -5.69
C ASN A 323 9.43 -22.08 -4.21
N PHE A 324 8.45 -21.43 -3.58
CA PHE A 324 8.06 -21.75 -2.20
C PHE A 324 7.57 -23.19 -2.06
N ARG A 325 6.66 -23.66 -2.92
CA ARG A 325 6.15 -25.04 -2.88
C ARG A 325 7.27 -26.06 -3.11
N ARG A 326 8.14 -25.80 -4.09
CA ARG A 326 9.30 -26.65 -4.38
C ARG A 326 10.22 -26.84 -3.17
N HIS A 327 10.47 -25.78 -2.41
CA HIS A 327 11.31 -25.88 -1.20
C HIS A 327 10.55 -26.47 -0.01
N ALA A 328 9.24 -26.22 0.11
CA ALA A 328 8.42 -26.85 1.14
C ALA A 328 8.37 -28.38 0.98
N GLU A 329 8.19 -28.88 -0.26
CA GLU A 329 8.24 -30.31 -0.59
C GLU A 329 9.60 -30.92 -0.24
N ARG A 330 10.70 -30.22 -0.53
CA ARG A 330 12.06 -30.67 -0.18
C ARG A 330 12.31 -30.75 1.33
N CYS A 331 11.67 -29.88 2.10
CA CYS A 331 11.76 -29.88 3.55
C CYS A 331 10.75 -30.83 4.22
N GLY A 332 9.93 -31.56 3.46
CA GLY A 332 8.88 -32.43 4.00
C GLY A 332 7.79 -31.67 4.75
N VAL A 333 7.64 -30.37 4.49
CA VAL A 333 6.60 -29.54 5.12
C VAL A 333 5.34 -29.67 4.29
N GLU A 334 4.33 -30.36 4.82
CA GLU A 334 3.00 -30.34 4.20
C GLU A 334 2.47 -28.90 4.23
N VAL A 335 2.32 -28.31 3.03
CA VAL A 335 1.70 -27.00 2.87
C VAL A 335 0.19 -27.17 3.04
N GLU A 336 -0.26 -27.36 4.28
CA GLU A 336 -1.69 -27.28 4.60
C GLU A 336 -2.19 -25.86 4.32
N LYS A 337 -3.20 -25.73 3.45
CA LYS A 337 -3.75 -24.42 3.02
C LYS A 337 -4.22 -23.52 4.18
N ASN A 338 -4.42 -24.09 5.38
CA ASN A 338 -5.10 -23.45 6.50
C ASN A 338 -4.29 -23.37 7.79
N ARG A 339 -3.09 -23.96 7.84
CA ARG A 339 -2.23 -23.97 9.02
C ARG A 339 -0.92 -23.30 8.67
N GLN A 340 -0.51 -22.34 9.49
CA GLN A 340 0.84 -21.81 9.40
C GLN A 340 1.74 -22.95 9.88
N ALA A 341 2.24 -23.75 8.94
CA ALA A 341 3.27 -24.73 9.25
C ALA A 341 4.35 -24.01 10.06
N GLN A 342 4.98 -24.68 11.02
CA GLN A 342 6.12 -24.10 11.72
C GLN A 342 7.27 -23.95 10.71
N LEU A 343 7.23 -22.87 9.92
CA LEU A 343 8.18 -22.51 8.85
C LEU A 343 9.57 -22.17 9.42
N ILE A 344 9.78 -22.41 10.70
CA ILE A 344 11.00 -22.10 11.45
C ILE A 344 12.20 -22.80 10.79
N ASP A 345 12.03 -24.03 10.34
CA ASP A 345 13.10 -24.81 9.73
C ASP A 345 13.35 -24.56 8.25
N MET A 346 12.37 -23.99 7.55
CA MET A 346 12.52 -23.70 6.13
C MET A 346 13.31 -22.39 5.90
N PRO A 347 14.33 -22.38 5.02
CA PRO A 347 15.15 -21.18 4.77
C PRO A 347 14.41 -20.15 3.90
N LEU A 348 13.39 -19.49 4.46
CA LEU A 348 12.54 -18.50 3.78
C LEU A 348 13.34 -17.42 3.05
N GLU A 349 14.43 -16.95 3.65
CA GLU A 349 15.32 -15.93 3.11
C GLU A 349 15.90 -16.38 1.77
N LYS A 350 16.36 -17.63 1.68
CA LYS A 350 16.88 -18.21 0.44
C LYS A 350 15.78 -18.37 -0.60
N VAL A 351 14.66 -18.98 -0.19
CA VAL A 351 13.50 -19.25 -1.06
C VAL A 351 13.01 -17.98 -1.76
N ARG A 352 12.90 -16.86 -1.03
CA ARG A 352 12.42 -15.59 -1.58
C ARG A 352 13.51 -14.89 -2.40
N LEU A 353 14.75 -14.82 -1.90
CA LEU A 353 15.82 -14.07 -2.58
C LEU A 353 16.35 -14.73 -3.85
N GLU A 354 16.24 -16.06 -3.99
CA GLU A 354 16.51 -16.77 -5.26
C GLU A 354 15.74 -16.18 -6.45
N ILE A 355 14.50 -15.75 -6.21
CA ILE A 355 13.67 -15.09 -7.23
C ILE A 355 13.96 -13.58 -7.30
N THR A 356 14.25 -12.94 -6.17
CA THR A 356 14.53 -11.50 -6.12
C THR A 356 15.76 -11.10 -6.93
N PHE A 357 16.87 -11.84 -6.85
CA PHE A 357 18.12 -11.47 -7.54
C PHE A 357 17.99 -11.32 -9.06
N PRO A 358 17.50 -12.32 -9.83
CA PRO A 358 17.39 -12.18 -11.28
C PRO A 358 16.44 -11.05 -11.68
N VAL A 359 15.33 -10.88 -10.95
CA VAL A 359 14.35 -9.81 -11.17
C VAL A 359 14.98 -8.44 -10.91
N LEU A 360 15.75 -8.31 -9.81
CA LEU A 360 16.45 -7.09 -9.43
C LEU A 360 17.49 -6.67 -10.47
N TYR A 361 18.37 -7.59 -10.88
CA TYR A 361 19.42 -7.26 -11.84
C TYR A 361 18.87 -6.95 -13.24
N ALA A 362 17.82 -7.65 -13.66
CA ALA A 362 17.09 -7.27 -14.87
C ALA A 362 16.50 -5.85 -14.74
N CYS A 363 15.94 -5.50 -13.58
CA CYS A 363 15.39 -4.16 -13.34
C CYS A 363 16.43 -3.05 -13.53
N CYS A 364 17.67 -3.25 -13.07
CA CYS A 364 18.78 -2.32 -13.28
C CYS A 364 19.07 -2.05 -14.76
N VAL A 365 18.96 -3.09 -15.60
CA VAL A 365 19.14 -2.95 -17.06
C VAL A 365 18.01 -2.12 -17.67
N PHE A 366 16.76 -2.42 -17.34
CA PHE A 366 15.61 -1.73 -17.92
C PHE A 366 15.49 -0.27 -17.48
N ILE A 367 15.82 0.06 -16.24
CA ILE A 367 15.81 1.47 -15.80
C ILE A 367 16.92 2.28 -16.48
N ALA A 368 18.13 1.72 -16.62
CA ALA A 368 19.22 2.38 -17.35
C ALA A 368 18.86 2.55 -18.84
N GLY A 369 18.29 1.51 -19.46
CA GLY A 369 17.79 1.55 -20.83
C GLY A 369 16.73 2.63 -21.04
N TYR A 370 15.75 2.74 -20.14
CA TYR A 370 14.76 3.83 -20.16
C TYR A 370 15.43 5.20 -20.15
N GLY A 371 16.38 5.43 -19.22
CA GLY A 371 17.06 6.72 -19.10
C GLY A 371 17.80 7.13 -20.37
N TRP A 372 18.55 6.20 -20.98
CA TRP A 372 19.31 6.51 -22.20
C TRP A 372 18.41 6.68 -23.43
N LEU A 373 17.36 5.87 -23.59
CA LEU A 373 16.39 6.05 -24.67
C LEU A 373 15.66 7.40 -24.59
N MET A 374 15.32 7.84 -23.37
CA MET A 374 14.80 9.18 -23.14
C MET A 374 15.85 10.25 -23.38
N ASN A 375 17.11 10.02 -23.02
CA ASN A 375 18.19 10.99 -23.24
C ASN A 375 18.36 11.31 -24.73
N PHE A 376 18.44 10.28 -25.57
CA PHE A 376 18.64 10.40 -27.02
C PHE A 376 17.39 10.80 -27.83
N LYS A 377 16.26 11.10 -27.18
CA LYS A 377 14.98 11.47 -27.85
C LYS A 377 14.58 10.45 -28.93
N THR A 378 14.67 9.17 -28.60
CA THR A 378 14.32 8.08 -29.52
C THR A 378 12.81 8.03 -29.80
N HIS A 379 12.37 7.14 -30.71
CA HIS A 379 10.94 6.91 -30.91
C HIS A 379 10.29 6.46 -29.59
N LEU A 380 9.11 7.02 -29.28
CA LEU A 380 8.41 6.85 -27.99
C LEU A 380 8.21 5.39 -27.56
N SER A 381 8.03 4.48 -28.53
CA SER A 381 7.87 3.05 -28.23
C SER A 381 9.00 2.46 -27.39
N GLY A 382 10.25 2.89 -27.62
CA GLY A 382 11.41 2.42 -26.87
C GLY A 382 11.29 2.71 -25.36
N PRO A 383 11.21 3.99 -24.95
CA PRO A 383 10.98 4.36 -23.56
C PRO A 383 9.75 3.68 -22.92
N LEU A 384 8.63 3.56 -23.64
CA LEU A 384 7.41 2.93 -23.11
C LEU A 384 7.58 1.43 -22.83
N VAL A 385 8.28 0.70 -23.70
CA VAL A 385 8.61 -0.72 -23.48
C VAL A 385 9.53 -0.87 -22.28
N MET A 386 10.54 0.01 -22.15
CA MET A 386 11.43 0.00 -20.98
C MET A 386 10.68 0.30 -19.68
N LEU A 387 9.74 1.26 -19.70
CA LEU A 387 8.87 1.58 -18.55
C LEU A 387 8.03 0.38 -18.11
N PHE A 388 7.46 -0.37 -19.06
CA PHE A 388 6.67 -1.57 -18.74
C PHE A 388 7.51 -2.60 -17.98
N PHE A 389 8.67 -2.98 -18.52
CA PHE A 389 9.52 -3.99 -17.89
C PHE A 389 10.14 -3.51 -16.58
N MET A 390 10.53 -2.23 -16.52
CA MET A 390 11.02 -1.62 -15.28
C MET A 390 9.95 -1.67 -14.18
N ALA A 391 8.71 -1.28 -14.47
CA ALA A 391 7.61 -1.33 -13.50
C ALA A 391 7.28 -2.78 -13.09
N HIS A 392 7.30 -3.71 -14.05
CA HIS A 392 7.07 -5.13 -13.82
C HIS A 392 8.07 -5.75 -12.86
N LEU A 393 9.35 -5.53 -13.12
CA LEU A 393 10.45 -6.11 -12.34
C LEU A 393 10.58 -5.41 -10.98
N THR A 394 10.45 -4.08 -10.92
CA THR A 394 10.47 -3.36 -9.65
C THR A 394 9.33 -3.79 -8.73
N SER A 395 8.11 -3.94 -9.28
CA SER A 395 6.95 -4.41 -8.51
C SER A 395 7.12 -5.85 -8.04
N GLY A 396 7.75 -6.70 -8.86
CA GLY A 396 8.04 -8.10 -8.53
C GLY A 396 9.06 -8.21 -7.40
N ALA A 397 10.21 -7.54 -7.54
CA ALA A 397 11.24 -7.51 -6.50
C ALA A 397 10.71 -6.94 -5.18
N THR A 398 9.94 -5.85 -5.25
CA THR A 398 9.29 -5.24 -4.07
C THR A 398 8.30 -6.21 -3.41
N GLY A 399 7.47 -6.90 -4.21
CA GLY A 399 6.52 -7.89 -3.73
C GLY A 399 7.19 -9.06 -3.01
N THR A 400 8.28 -9.59 -3.57
CA THR A 400 9.05 -10.69 -2.96
C THR A 400 9.66 -10.26 -1.62
N LEU A 401 10.26 -9.07 -1.55
CA LEU A 401 10.88 -8.56 -0.33
C LEU A 401 9.87 -8.21 0.76
N ILE A 402 8.71 -7.65 0.40
CA ILE A 402 7.63 -7.41 1.37
C ILE A 402 7.09 -8.74 1.90
N THR A 403 6.97 -9.76 1.03
CA THR A 403 6.54 -11.10 1.45
C THR A 403 7.54 -11.70 2.43
N LEU A 404 8.85 -11.60 2.14
CA LEU A 404 9.90 -12.03 3.06
C LEU A 404 9.81 -11.30 4.41
N LEU A 405 9.62 -9.97 4.39
CA LEU A 405 9.48 -9.18 5.60
C LEU A 405 8.30 -9.63 6.45
N VAL A 406 7.15 -9.95 5.85
CA VAL A 406 5.97 -10.45 6.55
C VAL A 406 6.21 -11.86 7.10
N ASP A 407 6.81 -12.74 6.29
CA ASP A 407 7.11 -14.13 6.66
C ASP A 407 8.10 -14.19 7.85
N CYS A 408 9.10 -13.30 7.90
CA CYS A 408 10.06 -13.23 9.01
C CYS A 408 9.48 -12.61 10.30
N ASN A 409 8.34 -11.90 10.22
CA ASN A 409 7.72 -11.19 11.36
C ASN A 409 6.35 -11.77 11.74
N VAL A 410 6.30 -13.08 12.03
CA VAL A 410 5.06 -13.84 12.32
C VAL A 410 4.21 -13.24 13.44
N THR A 411 4.83 -12.72 14.51
CA THR A 411 4.10 -12.21 15.69
C THR A 411 3.48 -10.83 15.47
N THR A 412 4.10 -10.00 14.63
CA THR A 412 3.74 -8.59 14.43
C THR A 412 3.85 -8.14 12.97
N PRO A 413 3.20 -8.84 12.01
CA PRO A 413 3.35 -8.57 10.58
C PRO A 413 2.81 -7.19 10.17
N ALA A 414 1.77 -6.71 10.87
CA ALA A 414 1.20 -5.38 10.65
C ALA A 414 2.20 -4.26 10.99
N ALA A 415 2.95 -4.40 12.09
CA ALA A 415 3.97 -3.43 12.49
C ALA A 415 5.14 -3.39 11.50
N ALA A 416 5.58 -4.55 11.00
CA ALA A 416 6.62 -4.64 9.97
C ALA A 416 6.18 -3.98 8.65
N THR A 417 4.94 -4.20 8.24
CA THR A 417 4.35 -3.58 7.05
C THR A 417 4.22 -2.06 7.20
N ALA A 418 3.79 -1.59 8.38
CA ALA A 418 3.71 -0.16 8.69
C ALA A 418 5.07 0.52 8.66
N ALA A 419 6.09 -0.11 9.26
CA ALA A 419 7.48 0.35 9.19
C ALA A 419 7.99 0.43 7.76
N ASN A 420 7.79 -0.61 6.96
CA ASN A 420 8.15 -0.62 5.55
C ASN A 420 7.50 0.54 4.80
N ASN A 421 6.20 0.77 4.99
CA ASN A 421 5.51 1.88 4.33
C ASN A 421 6.08 3.24 4.73
N ALA A 422 6.38 3.45 6.01
CA ALA A 422 6.97 4.69 6.50
C ALA A 422 8.35 4.98 5.88
N PHE A 423 9.28 4.02 5.96
CA PHE A 423 10.62 4.16 5.37
C PHE A 423 10.54 4.40 3.86
N ARG A 424 9.76 3.57 3.17
CA ARG A 424 9.57 3.65 1.73
C ARG A 424 9.06 5.02 1.28
N CYS A 425 8.04 5.55 1.96
CA CYS A 425 7.48 6.87 1.63
C CYS A 425 8.44 8.02 1.95
N LEU A 426 9.17 7.96 3.07
CA LEU A 426 10.14 9.00 3.45
C LEU A 426 11.33 9.06 2.49
N LEU A 427 11.94 7.91 2.17
CA LEU A 427 13.04 7.86 1.21
C LEU A 427 12.53 8.21 -0.20
N GLY A 428 11.35 7.73 -0.57
CA GLY A 428 10.71 8.07 -1.85
C GLY A 428 10.44 9.57 -1.99
N ALA A 429 10.05 10.25 -0.91
CA ALA A 429 9.86 11.71 -0.90
C ALA A 429 11.15 12.46 -1.21
N GLY A 430 12.27 12.02 -0.61
CA GLY A 430 13.61 12.55 -0.91
C GLY A 430 14.03 12.31 -2.35
N SER A 431 13.75 11.12 -2.89
CA SER A 431 13.97 10.78 -4.29
C SER A 431 13.20 11.72 -5.24
N VAL A 432 11.91 11.91 -4.98
CA VAL A 432 11.06 12.81 -5.77
C VAL A 432 11.62 14.23 -5.72
N ALA A 433 11.97 14.76 -4.55
CA ALA A 433 12.50 16.11 -4.40
C ALA A 433 13.81 16.33 -5.19
N GLY A 434 14.71 15.35 -5.16
CA GLY A 434 16.01 15.40 -5.81
C GLY A 434 16.00 15.09 -7.30
N ALA A 435 14.99 14.39 -7.83
CA ALA A 435 15.03 13.84 -9.18
C ALA A 435 15.11 14.91 -10.29
N ILE A 436 14.24 15.93 -10.28
CA ILE A 436 14.27 17.00 -11.30
C ILE A 436 15.57 17.81 -11.24
N PRO A 437 16.03 18.31 -10.07
CA PRO A 437 17.32 19.00 -9.96
C PRO A 437 18.49 18.14 -10.46
N LEU A 438 18.51 16.85 -10.11
CA LEU A 438 19.57 15.94 -10.54
C LEU A 438 19.57 15.76 -12.06
N ILE A 439 18.40 15.57 -12.69
CA ILE A 439 18.29 15.47 -14.15
C ILE A 439 18.79 16.74 -14.84
N LYS A 440 18.59 17.93 -14.27
CA LYS A 440 19.10 19.18 -14.84
C LYS A 440 20.63 19.26 -14.83
N VAL A 441 21.28 18.66 -13.84
CA VAL A 441 22.75 18.69 -13.70
C VAL A 441 23.41 17.59 -14.52
N ILE A 442 22.91 16.34 -14.44
CA ILE A 442 23.59 15.18 -15.03
C ILE A 442 22.84 14.53 -16.19
N SER A 443 21.68 15.04 -16.61
CA SER A 443 20.75 14.42 -17.58
C SER A 443 19.98 13.20 -17.07
N ILE A 444 18.91 12.84 -17.78
CA ILE A 444 18.04 11.69 -17.44
C ILE A 444 18.76 10.34 -17.61
N GLY A 445 19.67 10.23 -18.59
CA GLY A 445 20.42 8.99 -18.84
C GLY A 445 21.31 8.62 -17.65
N TRP A 446 22.12 9.58 -17.20
CA TRP A 446 22.97 9.39 -16.02
C TRP A 446 22.18 9.29 -14.73
N THR A 447 21.06 10.01 -14.60
CA THR A 447 20.20 9.85 -13.41
C THR A 447 19.68 8.42 -13.28
N ALA A 448 19.18 7.83 -14.37
CA ALA A 448 18.72 6.44 -14.36
C ALA A 448 19.86 5.43 -14.13
N THR A 449 21.03 5.71 -14.72
CA THR A 449 22.24 4.91 -14.52
C THR A 449 22.72 4.96 -13.07
N LEU A 450 22.65 6.13 -12.42
CA LEU A 450 22.97 6.31 -11.01
C LEU A 450 22.01 5.51 -10.12
N ILE A 451 20.70 5.54 -10.39
CA ILE A 451 19.72 4.76 -9.65
C ILE A 451 20.03 3.25 -9.77
N ALA A 452 20.28 2.76 -10.99
CA ALA A 452 20.71 1.37 -11.21
C ALA A 452 22.01 1.05 -10.45
N GLY A 453 22.99 1.95 -10.50
CA GLY A 453 24.26 1.83 -9.78
C GLY A 453 24.08 1.75 -8.26
N ILE A 454 23.19 2.55 -7.68
CA ILE A 454 22.84 2.49 -6.26
C ILE A 454 22.21 1.13 -5.93
N TRP A 455 21.26 0.65 -6.73
CA TRP A 455 20.67 -0.68 -6.50
C TRP A 455 21.71 -1.80 -6.56
N LEU A 456 22.65 -1.75 -7.50
CA LEU A 456 23.76 -2.71 -7.60
C LEU A 456 24.69 -2.61 -6.39
N LEU A 457 25.11 -1.40 -6.02
CA LEU A 457 26.03 -1.12 -4.93
C LEU A 457 25.48 -1.61 -3.58
N PHE A 458 24.18 -1.44 -3.34
CA PHE A 458 23.52 -1.88 -2.11
C PHE A 458 22.99 -3.32 -2.18
N SER A 459 22.96 -3.97 -3.36
CA SER A 459 22.51 -5.37 -3.50
C SER A 459 23.27 -6.40 -2.63
N PRO A 460 24.56 -6.22 -2.25
CA PRO A 460 25.24 -7.13 -1.33
C PRO A 460 24.54 -7.26 0.04
N ILE A 461 23.77 -6.27 0.48
CA ILE A 461 23.01 -6.37 1.73
C ILE A 461 21.98 -7.52 1.67
N LEU A 462 21.39 -7.76 0.50
CA LEU A 462 20.47 -8.88 0.29
C LEU A 462 21.22 -10.21 0.20
N TRP A 463 22.45 -10.23 -0.33
CA TRP A 463 23.30 -11.43 -0.29
C TRP A 463 23.66 -11.82 1.15
N LEU A 464 23.87 -10.85 2.04
CA LEU A 464 24.07 -11.14 3.47
C LEU A 464 22.83 -11.78 4.09
N VAL A 465 21.63 -11.29 3.76
CA VAL A 465 20.36 -11.91 4.21
C VAL A 465 20.18 -13.30 3.60
N PHE A 466 20.57 -13.50 2.34
CA PHE A 466 20.51 -14.81 1.66
C PHE A 466 21.38 -15.87 2.34
N VAL A 467 22.61 -15.51 2.73
CA VAL A 467 23.57 -16.44 3.33
C VAL A 467 23.30 -16.65 4.82
N TYR A 468 23.12 -15.57 5.59
CA TYR A 468 23.11 -15.61 7.05
C TYR A 468 21.71 -15.49 7.68
N GLY A 469 20.70 -15.06 6.92
CA GLY A 469 19.38 -14.72 7.46
C GLY A 469 18.69 -15.89 8.15
N HIS A 470 18.73 -17.09 7.55
CA HIS A 470 18.11 -18.29 8.14
C HIS A 470 18.70 -18.64 9.51
N GLN A 471 20.03 -18.61 9.62
CA GLN A 471 20.72 -18.91 10.88
C GLN A 471 20.40 -17.84 11.93
N TYR A 472 20.46 -16.57 11.55
CA TYR A 472 20.12 -15.45 12.42
C TYR A 472 18.68 -15.56 12.98
N ARG A 473 17.71 -15.95 12.15
CA ARG A 473 16.33 -16.15 12.57
C ARG A 473 16.19 -17.28 13.57
N LYS A 474 16.88 -18.42 13.35
CA LYS A 474 16.91 -19.55 14.30
C LYS A 474 17.48 -19.15 15.65
N ASP A 475 18.60 -18.42 15.66
CA ASP A 475 19.25 -17.99 16.90
C ASP A 475 18.38 -17.03 17.71
N LYS A 476 17.70 -16.10 17.02
CA LYS A 476 16.75 -15.15 17.64
C LYS A 476 15.53 -15.83 18.26
N LEU A 477 15.03 -16.93 17.68
CA LEU A 477 13.93 -17.70 18.25
C LEU A 477 14.39 -18.42 19.53
N LYS A 478 15.56 -19.07 19.50
CA LYS A 478 16.16 -19.70 20.69
C LYS A 478 16.35 -18.70 21.84
N GLU A 479 16.81 -17.48 21.55
CA GLU A 479 16.99 -16.43 22.57
C GLU A 479 15.65 -15.97 23.18
N LYS A 480 14.57 -15.96 22.38
CA LYS A 480 13.22 -15.63 22.89
C LYS A 480 12.66 -16.74 23.77
N ASP A 481 12.78 -18.00 23.34
CA ASP A 481 12.31 -19.15 24.10
C ASP A 481 13.05 -19.24 25.45
N PHE A 482 14.36 -18.97 25.45
CA PHE A 482 15.16 -18.90 26.67
C PHE A 482 14.70 -17.79 27.64
N LYS A 483 14.32 -16.60 27.13
CA LYS A 483 13.82 -15.48 27.95
C LYS A 483 12.38 -15.64 28.44
N GLN A 484 11.61 -16.56 27.86
CA GLN A 484 10.22 -16.85 28.27
C GLN A 484 10.10 -18.09 29.17
N GLY A 485 11.15 -18.93 29.23
CA GLY A 485 11.25 -20.10 30.11
C GLY A 485 11.94 -19.85 31.45
N VAL A 486 12.29 -18.59 31.76
CA VAL A 486 12.78 -18.08 33.05
C VAL A 486 11.77 -17.06 33.54
#